data_AF-A0A962D311-F1
#
_entry.id   AF-A0A962D311-F1
#
_cell.length_a   1.000
_cell.length_b   1.000
_cell.length_c   1.000
_cell.angle_alpha   90.00
_cell.angle_beta   90.00
_cell.angle_gamma   90.00
#
_symmetry.space_group_name_H-M   'P 1'
#
loop_
_entity.id
_entity.type
_entity.pdbx_description
1 polymer ?
#
loop_
_entity_poly.entity_id
_entity_poly.type
_entity_poly.pdbx_seq_one_letter_code
_entity_poly.pdbx_strand_id
1 'polypeptide(L)'
;MIKRLLLAPLALAVLLFNTHVHAQALDAPPPPLPTDTELELARIDNVAELMGRARQYYEDKDWRRYTYVLERLTRIRPYNGGFQFKLAQAYAMQDMKTPAYDLLLKMQQQGLSYDPSTVPEAFEPVSSTQVYSYIVDALQRNAAPFGEGSVAMTLGGDVELIESLAWDAGRGQLLVGSGRTGEVFRVSKDGNLERLAAPQPDA
;
A
#
# COMPACT_ATOMS: atom_id res chain seq x y z
N MET A 1 -43.53 59.70 -65.77
CA MET A 1 -42.49 60.70 -65.41
C MET A 1 -41.96 60.36 -64.02
N ILE A 2 -40.62 60.39 -63.86
CA ILE A 2 -39.81 60.31 -62.60
C ILE A 2 -39.69 58.88 -62.01
N LYS A 3 -38.59 58.10 -62.17
CA LYS A 3 -37.15 58.15 -61.78
C LYS A 3 -36.84 57.46 -60.43
N ARG A 4 -35.80 56.58 -60.49
CA ARG A 4 -34.97 55.92 -59.45
C ARG A 4 -35.45 54.52 -59.03
N LEU A 5 -34.85 53.40 -59.48
CA LEU A 5 -33.46 52.90 -59.46
C LEU A 5 -32.99 52.52 -58.04
N LEU A 6 -32.94 51.22 -57.76
CA LEU A 6 -32.00 50.59 -56.82
C LEU A 6 -31.81 49.11 -57.18
N LEU A 7 -30.53 48.75 -57.32
CA LEU A 7 -29.94 47.45 -57.63
C LEU A 7 -29.88 46.54 -56.38
N ALA A 8 -29.61 45.26 -56.65
CA ALA A 8 -28.78 44.31 -55.89
C ALA A 8 -29.49 43.29 -54.95
N PRO A 9 -28.86 42.13 -54.63
CA PRO A 9 -29.38 40.81 -55.03
C PRO A 9 -29.50 39.78 -53.87
N LEU A 10 -30.12 38.63 -54.21
CA LEU A 10 -29.81 37.25 -53.78
C LEU A 10 -28.99 37.05 -52.49
N ALA A 11 -29.63 36.54 -51.42
CA ALA A 11 -29.12 35.50 -50.50
C ALA A 11 -29.97 35.42 -49.23
N LEU A 12 -30.71 34.33 -49.02
CA LEU A 12 -30.85 33.63 -47.71
C LEU A 12 -31.88 32.50 -47.82
N ALA A 13 -31.43 31.25 -47.93
CA ALA A 13 -32.20 30.07 -47.49
C ALA A 13 -31.35 28.79 -47.62
N VAL A 14 -30.17 28.75 -47.00
CA VAL A 14 -29.50 27.48 -46.67
C VAL A 14 -28.88 27.65 -45.29
N LEU A 15 -28.95 26.60 -44.47
CA LEU A 15 -28.36 26.39 -43.14
C LEU A 15 -29.31 26.58 -41.95
N LEU A 16 -30.20 25.61 -41.77
CA LEU A 16 -30.57 25.13 -40.43
C LEU A 16 -30.66 23.59 -40.44
N PHE A 17 -29.56 22.92 -40.79
CA PHE A 17 -29.32 21.57 -40.29
C PHE A 17 -28.50 21.71 -39.02
N ASN A 18 -29.20 21.70 -37.88
CA ASN A 18 -28.61 21.49 -36.57
C ASN A 18 -27.90 20.14 -36.58
N THR A 19 -26.58 20.14 -36.78
CA THR A 19 -25.75 19.00 -36.39
C THR A 19 -25.67 18.99 -34.88
N HIS A 20 -26.70 18.44 -34.23
CA HIS A 20 -26.57 17.90 -32.89
C HIS A 20 -25.65 16.68 -33.00
N VAL A 21 -24.34 16.92 -32.97
CA VAL A 21 -23.38 15.87 -32.66
C VAL A 21 -23.63 15.52 -31.20
N HIS A 22 -24.45 14.50 -30.97
CA HIS A 22 -24.45 13.81 -29.69
C HIS A 22 -23.08 13.16 -29.55
N ALA A 23 -22.24 13.75 -28.69
CA ALA A 23 -21.11 13.03 -28.12
C ALA A 23 -21.69 11.77 -27.46
N GLN A 24 -21.48 10.62 -28.08
CA GLN A 24 -21.82 9.34 -27.48
C GLN A 24 -20.91 9.20 -26.25
N ALA A 25 -21.49 9.36 -25.06
CA ALA A 25 -20.82 9.02 -23.82
C ALA A 25 -20.53 7.51 -23.90
N LEU A 26 -19.25 7.15 -24.02
CA LEU A 26 -18.81 5.77 -23.91
C LEU A 26 -19.23 5.26 -22.52
N ASP A 27 -19.84 4.08 -22.45
CA ASP A 27 -20.24 3.44 -21.18
C ASP A 27 -19.06 3.27 -20.20
N ALA A 28 -17.83 3.26 -20.72
CA ALA A 28 -16.60 3.41 -19.96
C ALA A 28 -15.56 4.17 -20.81
N PRO A 29 -15.34 5.48 -20.60
CA PRO A 29 -14.24 6.18 -21.27
C PRO A 29 -12.90 5.54 -20.88
N PRO A 30 -11.93 5.46 -21.82
CA PRO A 30 -10.59 4.97 -21.50
C PRO A 30 -9.97 5.82 -20.38
N PRO A 31 -9.11 5.22 -19.53
CA PRO A 31 -8.45 5.97 -18.48
C PRO A 31 -7.66 7.15 -19.08
N PRO A 32 -7.55 8.27 -18.35
CA PRO A 32 -6.80 9.42 -18.82
C PRO A 32 -5.35 9.04 -19.12
N LEU A 33 -4.74 9.70 -20.11
CA LEU A 33 -3.34 9.50 -20.43
C LEU A 33 -2.47 9.88 -19.21
N PRO A 34 -1.38 9.13 -18.92
CA PRO A 34 -0.45 9.50 -17.86
C PRO A 34 0.16 10.89 -18.07
N THR A 35 0.30 11.63 -16.98
CA THR A 35 1.00 12.92 -16.95
C THR A 35 2.51 12.74 -17.11
N ASP A 36 3.21 13.81 -17.50
CA ASP A 36 4.68 13.81 -17.61
C ASP A 36 5.37 13.38 -16.30
N THR A 37 4.81 13.78 -15.15
CA THR A 37 5.31 13.37 -13.83
C THR A 37 5.13 11.86 -13.62
N GLU A 38 3.99 11.28 -13.97
CA GLU A 38 3.78 9.83 -13.86
C GLU A 38 4.74 9.06 -14.78
N LEU A 39 4.99 9.57 -15.99
CA LEU A 39 5.95 8.98 -16.93
C LEU A 39 7.39 9.06 -16.42
N GLU A 40 7.78 10.16 -15.78
CA GLU A 40 9.09 10.32 -15.13
C GLU A 40 9.24 9.32 -13.98
N LEU A 41 8.27 9.29 -13.05
CA LEU A 41 8.31 8.41 -11.88
C LEU A 41 8.30 6.93 -12.26
N ALA A 42 7.62 6.57 -13.35
CA ALA A 42 7.59 5.19 -13.86
C ALA A 42 8.98 4.66 -14.26
N ARG A 43 9.95 5.54 -14.53
CA ARG A 43 11.33 5.18 -14.91
C ARG A 43 12.26 5.02 -13.71
N ILE A 44 11.80 5.36 -12.50
CA ILE A 44 12.61 5.32 -11.27
C ILE A 44 12.31 4.00 -10.56
N ASP A 45 13.34 3.17 -10.34
CA ASP A 45 13.26 1.93 -9.55
C ASP A 45 13.92 2.06 -8.15
N ASN A 46 14.63 3.16 -7.91
CA ASN A 46 15.30 3.41 -6.64
C ASN A 46 14.29 3.87 -5.57
N VAL A 47 14.10 3.04 -4.54
CA VAL A 47 13.18 3.33 -3.43
C VAL A 47 13.57 4.59 -2.66
N ALA A 48 14.86 4.81 -2.41
CA ALA A 48 15.32 5.97 -1.63
C ALA A 48 15.07 7.27 -2.39
N GLU A 49 15.29 7.28 -3.70
CA GLU A 49 14.96 8.43 -4.56
C GLU A 49 13.46 8.74 -4.54
N LEU A 50 12.61 7.73 -4.73
CA LEU A 50 11.16 7.88 -4.67
C LEU A 50 10.71 8.40 -3.29
N MET A 51 11.27 7.88 -2.20
CA MET A 51 10.97 8.37 -0.85
C MET A 51 11.37 9.84 -0.65
N GLY A 52 12.50 10.27 -1.24
CA GLY A 52 12.91 11.68 -1.26
C GLY A 52 11.89 12.56 -1.98
N ARG A 53 11.42 12.14 -3.15
CA ARG A 53 10.37 12.85 -3.92
C ARG A 53 9.03 12.88 -3.19
N ALA A 54 8.63 11.77 -2.56
CA ALA A 54 7.42 11.71 -1.75
C ALA A 54 7.47 12.73 -0.62
N ARG A 55 8.60 12.82 0.09
CA ARG A 55 8.80 13.80 1.15
C ARG A 55 8.69 15.23 0.61
N GLN A 56 9.35 15.53 -0.51
CA GLN A 56 9.28 16.86 -1.13
C GLN A 56 7.83 17.24 -1.48
N TYR A 57 7.09 16.39 -2.20
CA TYR A 57 5.70 16.69 -2.56
C TYR A 57 4.77 16.80 -1.35
N TYR A 58 5.03 16.03 -0.29
CA TYR A 58 4.30 16.16 0.97
C TYR A 58 4.54 17.53 1.64
N GLU A 59 5.80 17.96 1.72
CA GLU A 59 6.20 19.27 2.28
C GLU A 59 5.60 20.42 1.46
N ASP A 60 5.57 20.27 0.13
CA ASP A 60 4.98 21.23 -0.80
C ASP A 60 3.44 21.20 -0.82
N LYS A 61 2.80 20.26 -0.10
CA LYS A 61 1.35 19.98 -0.11
C LYS A 61 0.80 19.64 -1.49
N ASP A 62 1.64 19.12 -2.38
CA ASP A 62 1.24 18.60 -3.67
C ASP A 62 0.75 17.15 -3.53
N TRP A 63 -0.49 17.01 -3.02
CA TRP A 63 -1.09 15.71 -2.73
C TRP A 63 -1.20 14.82 -3.96
N ARG A 64 -1.39 15.42 -5.15
CA ARG A 64 -1.49 14.69 -6.40
C ARG A 64 -0.17 14.04 -6.77
N ARG A 65 0.93 14.79 -6.78
CA ARG A 65 2.25 14.23 -7.09
C ARG A 65 2.77 13.32 -5.97
N TYR A 66 2.45 13.62 -4.71
CA TYR A 66 2.70 12.72 -3.58
C TYR A 66 2.05 11.34 -3.81
N THR A 67 0.80 11.33 -4.28
CA THR A 67 0.08 10.09 -4.61
C THR A 67 0.76 9.31 -5.73
N TYR A 68 1.16 9.96 -6.83
CA TYR A 68 1.88 9.29 -7.92
C TYR A 68 3.16 8.58 -7.46
N VAL A 69 3.90 9.21 -6.55
CA VAL A 69 5.11 8.60 -5.99
C VAL A 69 4.76 7.37 -5.13
N LEU A 70 3.71 7.44 -4.33
CA LEU A 70 3.24 6.31 -3.52
C LEU A 70 2.67 5.17 -4.37
N GLU A 71 1.99 5.47 -5.46
CA GLU A 71 1.57 4.46 -6.46
C GLU A 71 2.77 3.77 -7.08
N ARG A 72 3.84 4.52 -7.38
CA ARG A 72 5.08 3.93 -7.88
C ARG A 72 5.75 3.06 -6.82
N LEU A 73 5.86 3.54 -5.58
CA LEU A 73 6.45 2.80 -4.45
C LEU A 73 5.70 1.49 -4.18
N THR A 74 4.36 1.52 -4.17
CA THR A 74 3.54 0.32 -3.99
C THR A 74 3.67 -0.62 -5.19
N ARG A 75 3.86 -0.12 -6.41
CA ARG A 75 4.15 -0.96 -7.59
C ARG A 75 5.47 -1.71 -7.48
N ILE A 76 6.54 -1.06 -7.03
CA ILE A 76 7.88 -1.68 -6.91
C ILE A 76 8.09 -2.44 -5.61
N ARG A 77 7.24 -2.23 -4.59
CA ARG A 77 7.24 -2.92 -3.30
C ARG A 77 5.81 -3.30 -2.90
N PRO A 78 5.17 -4.24 -3.62
CA PRO A 78 3.74 -4.54 -3.47
C PRO A 78 3.34 -5.12 -2.12
N TYR A 79 4.28 -5.70 -1.37
CA TYR A 79 4.04 -6.30 -0.04
C TYR A 79 4.45 -5.39 1.12
N ASN A 80 4.86 -4.15 0.86
CA ASN A 80 5.13 -3.19 1.93
C ASN A 80 3.80 -2.56 2.40
N GLY A 81 3.25 -3.07 3.50
CA GLY A 81 2.01 -2.57 4.08
C GLY A 81 2.06 -1.09 4.47
N GLY A 82 3.23 -0.57 4.85
CA GLY A 82 3.42 0.84 5.17
C GLY A 82 3.23 1.76 3.96
N PHE A 83 3.73 1.37 2.79
CA PHE A 83 3.50 2.13 1.55
C PHE A 83 2.04 2.05 1.08
N GLN A 84 1.41 0.88 1.21
CA GLN A 84 -0.02 0.73 0.92
C GLN A 84 -0.86 1.64 1.83
N PHE A 85 -0.56 1.67 3.13
CA PHE A 85 -1.29 2.50 4.08
C PHE A 85 -1.12 4.00 3.80
N LYS A 86 0.10 4.44 3.46
CA LYS A 86 0.37 5.83 3.07
C LYS A 86 -0.35 6.19 1.76
N LEU A 87 -0.44 5.27 0.81
CA LEU A 87 -1.20 5.48 -0.42
C LEU A 87 -2.70 5.61 -0.13
N ALA A 88 -3.25 4.79 0.77
CA ALA A 88 -4.65 4.91 1.19
C ALA A 88 -4.92 6.27 1.85
N GLN A 89 -4.00 6.77 2.69
CA GLN A 89 -4.07 8.12 3.25
C GLN A 89 -4.06 9.19 2.14
N ALA A 90 -3.15 9.07 1.18
CA ALA A 90 -3.03 10.05 0.09
C ALA A 90 -4.29 10.10 -0.80
N TYR A 91 -4.93 8.95 -1.06
CA TYR A 91 -6.24 8.90 -1.70
C TYR A 91 -7.32 9.56 -0.84
N ALA A 92 -7.37 9.24 0.45
CA ALA A 92 -8.37 9.78 1.38
C ALA A 92 -8.27 11.31 1.54
N MET A 93 -7.06 11.86 1.67
CA MET A 93 -6.80 13.31 1.76
C MET A 93 -7.29 14.09 0.53
N GLN A 94 -7.45 13.44 -0.62
CA GLN A 94 -7.95 14.01 -1.86
C GLN A 94 -9.42 13.65 -2.13
N ASP A 95 -10.13 13.12 -1.13
CA ASP A 95 -11.51 12.64 -1.23
C ASP A 95 -11.73 11.54 -2.29
N MET A 96 -10.66 10.79 -2.63
CA MET A 96 -10.73 9.66 -3.56
C MET A 96 -11.22 8.40 -2.84
N LYS A 97 -12.52 8.39 -2.51
CA LYS A 97 -13.18 7.34 -1.71
C LYS A 97 -12.93 5.91 -2.23
N THR A 98 -13.25 5.65 -3.50
CA THR A 98 -13.13 4.31 -4.10
C THR A 98 -11.70 3.74 -3.98
N PRO A 99 -10.65 4.40 -4.49
CA PRO A 99 -9.30 3.83 -4.39
C PRO A 99 -8.77 3.78 -2.95
N ALA A 100 -9.19 4.67 -2.05
CA ALA A 100 -8.87 4.57 -0.63
C ALA A 100 -9.48 3.30 -0.02
N TYR A 101 -10.78 3.07 -0.22
CA TYR A 101 -11.47 1.90 0.32
C TYR A 101 -11.00 0.58 -0.29
N ASP A 102 -10.80 0.54 -1.62
CA ASP A 102 -10.31 -0.65 -2.30
C ASP A 102 -8.94 -1.08 -1.76
N LEU A 103 -8.06 -0.10 -1.52
CA LEU A 103 -6.74 -0.37 -0.99
C LEU A 103 -6.79 -0.82 0.47
N LEU A 104 -7.58 -0.17 1.32
CA LEU A 104 -7.76 -0.61 2.72
C LEU A 104 -8.39 -2.00 2.82
N LEU A 105 -9.37 -2.30 1.95
CA LEU A 105 -9.98 -3.63 1.87
C LEU A 105 -8.96 -4.68 1.42
N LYS A 106 -8.13 -4.36 0.43
CA LYS A 106 -7.04 -5.24 0.00
C LYS A 106 -6.05 -5.49 1.15
N MET A 107 -5.67 -4.46 1.89
CA MET A 107 -4.81 -4.58 3.06
C MET A 107 -5.43 -5.48 4.13
N GLN A 108 -6.73 -5.32 4.38
CA GLN A 108 -7.48 -6.17 5.29
C GLN A 108 -7.46 -7.64 4.86
N GLN A 109 -7.68 -7.93 3.58
CA GLN A 109 -7.63 -9.29 3.03
C GLN A 109 -6.23 -9.91 3.12
N GLN A 110 -5.18 -9.09 3.18
CA GLN A 110 -3.80 -9.52 3.40
C GLN A 110 -3.48 -9.82 4.88
N GLY A 111 -4.43 -9.63 5.79
CA GLY A 111 -4.22 -9.79 7.23
C GLY A 111 -3.45 -8.62 7.87
N LEU A 112 -3.29 -7.50 7.16
CA LEU A 112 -2.65 -6.30 7.73
C LEU A 112 -3.60 -5.62 8.72
N SER A 113 -3.03 -4.95 9.72
CA SER A 113 -3.78 -4.35 10.83
C SER A 113 -3.45 -2.87 11.04
N TYR A 114 -3.14 -2.13 9.96
CA TYR A 114 -2.94 -0.68 10.03
C TYR A 114 -4.26 0.00 10.39
N ASP A 115 -4.24 0.87 11.40
CA ASP A 115 -5.44 1.51 11.95
C ASP A 115 -5.59 2.96 11.44
N PRO A 116 -6.57 3.24 10.55
CA PRO A 116 -6.89 4.59 10.09
C PRO A 116 -7.23 5.59 11.21
N SER A 117 -7.71 5.11 12.36
CA SER A 117 -8.07 5.98 13.49
C SER A 117 -6.87 6.64 14.17
N THR A 118 -5.65 6.18 13.89
CA THR A 118 -4.39 6.77 14.40
C THR A 118 -3.98 8.04 13.65
N VAL A 119 -4.54 8.28 12.46
CA VAL A 119 -4.31 9.46 11.60
C VAL A 119 -5.64 10.01 11.08
N PRO A 120 -6.55 10.41 11.99
CA PRO A 120 -7.94 10.74 11.63
C PRO A 120 -8.04 11.90 10.64
N GLU A 121 -7.10 12.84 10.67
CA GLU A 121 -7.04 13.99 9.77
C GLU A 121 -6.85 13.60 8.30
N ALA A 122 -6.15 12.49 8.01
CA ALA A 122 -5.94 12.02 6.65
C ALA A 122 -7.19 11.35 6.06
N PHE A 123 -8.04 10.79 6.92
CA PHE A 123 -9.22 10.04 6.54
C PHE A 123 -10.54 10.80 6.72
N GLU A 124 -10.51 11.99 7.32
CA GLU A 124 -11.70 12.83 7.54
C GLU A 124 -12.61 12.93 6.31
N PRO A 125 -12.10 13.21 5.08
CA PRO A 125 -12.95 13.39 3.90
C PRO A 125 -13.77 12.14 3.53
N VAL A 126 -13.27 10.96 3.91
CA VAL A 126 -13.85 9.66 3.55
C VAL A 126 -14.45 8.93 4.75
N SER A 127 -14.39 9.51 5.96
CA SER A 127 -14.72 8.82 7.21
C SER A 127 -16.22 8.66 7.49
N SER A 128 -17.06 9.47 6.85
CA SER A 128 -18.50 9.55 7.12
C SER A 128 -19.33 8.41 6.53
N THR A 129 -18.70 7.49 5.79
CA THR A 129 -19.41 6.41 5.10
C THR A 129 -19.47 5.15 5.95
N GLN A 130 -20.54 4.37 5.80
CA GLN A 130 -20.68 3.08 6.48
C GLN A 130 -19.59 2.08 6.06
N VAL A 131 -19.17 2.15 4.78
CA VAL A 131 -18.09 1.29 4.26
C VAL A 131 -16.76 1.58 4.95
N TYR A 132 -16.46 2.85 5.25
CA TYR A 132 -15.27 3.20 6.01
C TYR A 132 -15.27 2.57 7.40
N SER A 133 -16.36 2.72 8.16
CA SER A 133 -16.49 2.10 9.49
C SER A 133 -16.30 0.58 9.42
N TYR A 134 -16.94 -0.09 8.46
CA TYR A 134 -16.79 -1.54 8.27
C TYR A 134 -15.34 -1.97 8.02
N ILE A 135 -14.63 -1.24 7.17
CA ILE A 135 -13.23 -1.51 6.83
C ILE A 135 -12.31 -1.28 8.04
N VAL A 136 -12.50 -0.18 8.78
CA VAL A 136 -11.72 0.13 9.99
C VAL A 136 -11.91 -0.97 11.03
N ASP A 137 -13.15 -1.35 11.32
CA ASP A 137 -13.45 -2.43 12.27
C ASP A 137 -12.81 -3.75 11.83
N ALA A 138 -12.77 -4.03 10.52
CA ALA A 138 -12.15 -5.23 9.98
C ALA A 138 -10.62 -5.23 10.11
N LEU A 139 -9.96 -4.09 9.87
CA LEU A 139 -8.53 -3.94 10.09
C LEU A 139 -8.15 -4.08 11.57
N GLN A 140 -8.99 -3.56 12.48
CA GLN A 140 -8.80 -3.75 13.92
C GLN A 140 -8.95 -5.22 14.34
N ARG A 141 -9.89 -5.96 13.76
CA ARG A 141 -10.02 -7.41 14.00
C ARG A 141 -8.78 -8.18 13.54
N ASN A 142 -8.10 -7.75 12.48
CA ASN A 142 -6.83 -8.38 12.08
C ASN A 142 -5.71 -8.20 13.11
N ALA A 143 -5.78 -7.16 13.97
CA ALA A 143 -4.83 -6.99 15.08
C ALA A 143 -5.07 -7.98 16.23
N ALA A 144 -6.26 -8.59 16.30
CA ALA A 144 -6.60 -9.51 17.38
C ALA A 144 -5.82 -10.83 17.20
N PRO A 145 -5.16 -11.32 18.25
CA PRO A 145 -4.57 -12.66 18.22
C PRO A 145 -5.64 -13.70 17.90
N PHE A 146 -5.36 -14.60 16.95
CA PHE A 146 -6.24 -15.74 16.63
C PHE A 146 -6.16 -16.88 17.67
N GLY A 147 -5.57 -16.64 18.84
CA GLY A 147 -5.45 -17.64 19.90
C GLY A 147 -4.71 -17.13 21.12
N GLU A 148 -4.58 -18.02 22.10
CA GLU A 148 -3.83 -17.77 23.32
C GLU A 148 -2.48 -18.47 23.22
N GLY A 149 -1.40 -17.74 23.52
CA GLY A 149 -0.07 -18.30 23.69
C GLY A 149 0.26 -18.42 25.17
N SER A 150 0.86 -19.53 25.57
CA SER A 150 1.51 -19.68 26.87
C SER A 150 3.00 -19.90 26.66
N VAL A 151 3.81 -19.48 27.63
CA VAL A 151 5.25 -19.74 27.60
C VAL A 151 5.44 -21.25 27.70
N ALA A 152 5.87 -21.87 26.59
CA ALA A 152 6.16 -23.30 26.56
C ALA A 152 7.43 -23.63 27.37
N MET A 153 8.46 -22.78 27.28
CA MET A 153 9.66 -22.83 28.11
C MET A 153 10.43 -21.50 28.05
N THR A 154 11.28 -21.26 29.04
CA THR A 154 12.26 -20.16 29.03
C THR A 154 13.65 -20.75 28.87
N LEU A 155 14.42 -20.34 27.87
CA LEU A 155 15.80 -20.80 27.70
C LEU A 155 16.68 -20.19 28.80
N GLY A 156 17.40 -21.03 29.53
CA GLY A 156 18.41 -20.63 30.49
C GLY A 156 19.78 -20.45 29.84
N GLY A 157 20.59 -19.54 30.37
CA GLY A 157 21.96 -19.28 29.90
C GLY A 157 22.04 -18.24 28.77
N ASP A 158 23.25 -17.75 28.52
CA ASP A 158 23.52 -16.72 27.53
C ASP A 158 23.86 -17.35 26.17
N VAL A 159 22.88 -17.90 25.46
CA VAL A 159 23.11 -18.22 24.05
C VAL A 159 23.12 -16.95 23.24
N GLU A 160 24.31 -16.64 22.78
CA GLU A 160 24.55 -15.52 21.92
C GLU A 160 23.98 -15.82 20.53
N LEU A 161 23.01 -14.99 20.12
CA LEU A 161 22.43 -14.97 18.78
C LEU A 161 21.80 -16.32 18.37
N ILE A 162 20.58 -16.56 18.84
CA ILE A 162 19.78 -17.72 18.42
C ILE A 162 19.26 -17.46 17.00
N GLU A 163 19.70 -18.28 16.03
CA GLU A 163 19.28 -18.15 14.63
C GLU A 163 18.49 -19.37 14.12
N SER A 164 18.46 -20.46 14.88
CA SER A 164 17.73 -21.66 14.49
C SER A 164 17.08 -22.34 15.69
N LEU A 165 15.85 -22.81 15.46
CA LEU A 165 15.04 -23.59 16.40
C LEU A 165 14.49 -24.82 15.66
N ALA A 166 14.58 -25.99 16.27
CA ALA A 166 14.00 -27.21 15.71
C ALA A 166 13.42 -28.09 16.81
N TRP A 167 12.22 -28.63 16.59
CA TRP A 167 11.63 -29.63 17.47
C TRP A 167 11.99 -31.04 16.98
N ASP A 168 12.77 -31.78 17.77
CA ASP A 168 12.99 -33.21 17.55
C ASP A 168 11.80 -33.99 18.12
N ALA A 169 10.83 -34.33 17.26
CA ALA A 169 9.65 -35.08 17.65
C ALA A 169 9.96 -36.49 18.16
N GLY A 170 11.05 -37.12 17.68
CA GLY A 170 11.43 -38.47 18.11
C GLY A 170 11.97 -38.50 19.54
N ARG A 171 12.59 -37.39 19.97
CA ARG A 171 13.12 -37.25 21.34
C ARG A 171 12.27 -36.35 22.24
N GLY A 172 11.24 -35.70 21.69
CA GLY A 172 10.42 -34.72 22.39
C GLY A 172 11.26 -33.56 22.92
N GLN A 173 12.19 -33.05 22.11
CA GLN A 173 13.21 -32.12 22.58
C GLN A 173 13.39 -30.93 21.63
N LEU A 174 13.48 -29.73 22.19
CA LEU A 174 13.84 -28.52 21.44
C LEU A 174 15.36 -28.47 21.23
N LEU A 175 15.77 -28.08 20.03
CA LEU A 175 17.14 -27.82 19.63
C LEU A 175 17.29 -26.34 19.28
N VAL A 176 18.42 -25.75 19.67
CA VAL A 176 18.74 -24.35 19.48
C VAL A 176 20.14 -24.23 18.89
N GLY A 177 20.31 -23.45 17.83
CA GLY A 177 21.62 -23.16 17.24
C GLY A 177 22.06 -21.72 17.49
N SER A 178 23.34 -21.53 17.86
CA SER A 178 23.98 -20.22 17.94
C SER A 178 24.57 -19.83 16.59
N GLY A 179 24.15 -18.70 16.04
CA GLY A 179 24.79 -18.09 14.86
C GLY A 179 26.17 -17.51 15.17
N ARG A 180 26.44 -17.19 16.44
CA ARG A 180 27.72 -16.65 16.90
C ARG A 180 28.80 -17.73 16.98
N THR A 181 28.52 -18.82 17.70
CA THR A 181 29.52 -19.86 17.98
C THR A 181 29.39 -21.08 17.07
N GLY A 182 28.31 -21.18 16.30
CA GLY A 182 27.99 -22.36 15.49
C GLY A 182 27.63 -23.60 16.32
N GLU A 183 27.50 -23.48 17.64
CA GLU A 183 27.12 -24.59 18.52
C GLU A 183 25.63 -24.90 18.41
N VAL A 184 25.31 -26.19 18.53
CA VAL A 184 23.93 -26.69 18.62
C VAL A 184 23.71 -27.21 20.04
N PHE A 185 22.63 -26.78 20.65
CA PHE A 185 22.23 -27.14 22.00
C PHE A 185 20.93 -27.93 21.98
N ARG A 186 20.83 -28.90 22.87
CA ARG A 186 19.57 -29.48 23.32
C ARG A 186 19.04 -28.67 24.48
N VAL A 187 17.73 -28.42 24.49
CA VAL A 187 17.07 -27.76 25.61
C VAL A 187 16.47 -28.82 26.52
N SER A 188 16.76 -28.75 27.82
CA SER A 188 16.16 -29.60 28.83
C SER A 188 14.72 -29.16 29.13
N LYS A 189 13.96 -29.96 29.89
CA LYS A 189 12.59 -29.61 30.30
C LYS A 189 12.53 -28.32 31.13
N ASP A 190 13.60 -28.01 31.88
CA ASP A 190 13.70 -26.82 32.71
C ASP A 190 14.28 -25.62 31.94
N GLY A 191 14.52 -25.77 30.63
CA GLY A 191 15.04 -24.70 29.78
C GLY A 191 16.56 -24.60 29.73
N ASN A 192 17.29 -25.44 30.48
CA ASN A 192 18.75 -25.43 30.46
C ASN A 192 19.30 -25.97 29.14
N LEU A 193 20.48 -25.48 28.75
CA LEU A 193 21.10 -25.81 27.49
C LEU A 193 22.25 -26.79 27.66
N GLU A 194 22.18 -27.89 26.92
CA GLU A 194 23.20 -28.91 26.87
C GLU A 194 23.79 -28.96 25.46
N ARG A 195 25.11 -28.75 25.34
CA ARG A 195 25.77 -28.74 24.04
C ARG A 195 25.70 -30.12 23.39
N LEU A 196 25.18 -30.15 22.17
CA LEU A 196 25.06 -31.34 21.33
C LEU A 196 26.19 -31.42 20.30
N ALA A 197 26.51 -30.30 19.67
CA ALA A 197 27.53 -30.22 18.64
C ALA A 197 28.20 -28.84 18.66
N ALA A 198 29.44 -28.78 18.17
CA ALA A 198 30.22 -27.56 18.00
C ALA A 198 30.98 -27.63 16.68
N PRO A 199 31.33 -26.49 16.07
CA PRO A 199 32.22 -26.48 14.92
C PRO A 199 33.56 -27.12 15.28
N GLN A 200 34.11 -27.87 14.34
CA GLN A 200 35.47 -28.38 14.48
C GLN A 200 36.44 -27.24 14.10
N PRO A 201 37.43 -26.92 14.95
CA PRO A 201 38.43 -25.93 14.58
C PRO A 201 39.25 -26.45 13.39
N ASP A 202 39.58 -25.56 12.45
CA ASP A 202 40.48 -25.86 11.35
C ASP A 202 41.85 -26.26 11.92
N ALA A 203 42.40 -27.37 11.43
CA ALA A 203 43.66 -27.96 11.88
C ALA A 203 44.89 -27.18 11.38
#